data_AF-A0A4R5LJG9-F1
#
_entry.id   AF-A0A4R5LJG9-F1
#
_cell.length_a   1.000
_cell.length_b   1.000
_cell.length_c   1.000
_cell.angle_alpha   90.00
_cell.angle_beta   90.00
_cell.angle_gamma   90.00
#
_symmetry.space_group_name_H-M   'P 1'
#
loop_
_entity.id
_entity.type
_entity.pdbx_description
1 polymer ?
#
loop_
_entity_poly.entity_id
_entity_poly.type
_entity_poly.pdbx_seq_one_letter_code
_entity_poly.pdbx_strand_id
1 'polypeptide(L)'
;MCAVALSLGASVPALAQAVGVTGPLQQQGAPTVPMQPSASGNAPLAASDVAGVAGTAQSQQSDFDARQQVLDRRTAENDYQYAVAQHNCYSTFFVNHCIGNARDKMRVVQADIRREQLALDDEKRAAHAQQRDQQAALQRAQDEANAPQRAANEAASAQAYEQKQQQHALDQAQRQAEAPQRAANEQAYEEKQRQHALAQAQRQGEQSQRNANQAAYDQKQANYQNQLDEARRQGEQKAQERADKAQRYQQKQEDAAKHKADVEERQKQAAEKAQQKQQQEDQQKQQEKQQQEEQQDQ
;
A
#
# COMPACT_ATOMS: atom_id res chain seq x y z
N MET A 1 -27.91 -9.52 62.52
CA MET A 1 -27.88 -8.20 61.86
C MET A 1 -26.77 -8.24 60.80
N CYS A 2 -27.13 -8.43 59.53
CA CYS A 2 -26.22 -8.24 58.41
C CYS A 2 -27.04 -7.70 57.24
N ALA A 3 -26.55 -6.60 56.68
CA ALA A 3 -27.27 -5.66 55.84
C ALA A 3 -27.49 -6.20 54.42
N VAL A 4 -28.68 -5.92 53.90
CA VAL A 4 -29.08 -6.09 52.50
C VAL A 4 -28.66 -4.82 51.75
N ALA A 5 -27.82 -4.96 50.73
CA ALA A 5 -27.51 -3.89 49.78
C ALA A 5 -28.21 -4.19 48.45
N LEU A 6 -29.34 -3.52 48.22
CA LEU A 6 -30.03 -3.41 46.94
C LEU A 6 -29.50 -2.17 46.22
N SER A 7 -28.82 -2.36 45.09
CA SER A 7 -28.49 -1.28 44.16
C SER A 7 -29.35 -1.40 42.91
N LEU A 8 -30.25 -0.41 42.73
CA LEU A 8 -30.92 -0.10 41.48
C LEU A 8 -29.90 0.45 40.48
N GLY A 9 -29.99 0.02 39.22
CA GLY A 9 -29.20 0.53 38.10
C GLY A 9 -30.05 0.55 36.83
N ALA A 10 -30.14 1.73 36.22
CA ALA A 10 -31.12 2.15 35.23
C ALA A 10 -30.82 1.73 33.77
N SER A 11 -31.92 1.64 33.02
CA SER A 11 -32.16 1.87 31.59
C SER A 11 -31.07 2.53 30.74
N VAL A 12 -30.80 1.97 29.54
CA VAL A 12 -30.71 2.68 28.24
C VAL A 12 -30.98 1.69 27.07
N PRO A 13 -31.77 2.04 26.03
CA PRO A 13 -31.98 1.21 24.84
C PRO A 13 -30.94 1.52 23.73
N ALA A 14 -30.52 0.50 22.99
CA ALA A 14 -29.69 0.64 21.79
C ALA A 14 -30.48 0.19 20.55
N LEU A 15 -31.01 1.16 19.80
CA LEU A 15 -31.55 0.99 18.45
C LEU A 15 -30.43 1.28 17.44
N ALA A 16 -29.91 0.24 16.80
CA ALA A 16 -28.96 0.36 15.69
C ALA A 16 -29.73 0.68 14.40
N GLN A 17 -29.42 1.83 13.79
CA GLN A 17 -29.88 2.22 12.46
C GLN A 17 -28.93 1.63 11.41
N ALA A 18 -29.47 0.88 10.45
CA ALA A 18 -28.77 0.39 9.28
C ALA A 18 -28.75 1.50 8.20
N VAL A 19 -27.56 1.97 7.84
CA VAL A 19 -27.34 2.89 6.72
C VAL A 19 -26.93 2.07 5.50
N GLY A 20 -27.81 2.04 4.49
CA GLY A 20 -27.50 1.48 3.18
C GLY A 20 -26.68 2.48 2.36
N VAL A 21 -25.44 2.13 2.05
CA VAL A 21 -24.59 2.83 1.08
C VAL A 21 -24.75 2.14 -0.28
N THR A 22 -25.32 2.86 -1.25
CA THR A 22 -25.30 2.51 -2.67
C THR A 22 -24.22 3.31 -3.38
N GLY A 23 -23.23 2.65 -3.96
CA GLY A 23 -22.25 3.23 -4.88
C GLY A 23 -22.18 2.38 -6.17
N PRO A 24 -22.06 2.99 -7.37
CA PRO A 24 -22.08 2.28 -8.64
C PRO A 24 -20.67 1.85 -9.05
N LEU A 25 -20.52 0.63 -9.59
CA LEU A 25 -19.33 0.27 -10.36
C LEU A 25 -19.70 -0.36 -11.69
N GLN A 26 -19.01 0.18 -12.68
CA GLN A 26 -19.20 0.08 -14.11
C GLN A 26 -18.22 -0.97 -14.65
N GLN A 27 -18.79 -2.05 -15.18
CA GLN A 27 -18.44 -2.79 -16.40
C GLN A 27 -17.01 -2.67 -16.97
N GLN A 28 -16.32 -3.82 -17.17
CA GLN A 28 -15.63 -4.18 -18.43
C GLN A 28 -14.99 -5.59 -18.37
N GLY A 29 -15.17 -6.38 -19.45
CA GLY A 29 -14.17 -7.33 -19.96
C GLY A 29 -14.40 -8.84 -19.73
N ALA A 30 -15.00 -9.54 -20.71
CA ALA A 30 -14.98 -11.00 -20.87
C ALA A 30 -13.61 -11.50 -21.42
N PRO A 31 -13.29 -12.82 -21.40
CA PRO A 31 -13.80 -13.72 -22.45
C PRO A 31 -14.14 -15.18 -22.01
N THR A 32 -15.21 -15.70 -22.62
CA THR A 32 -15.44 -17.07 -23.15
C THR A 32 -15.06 -18.33 -22.34
N VAL A 33 -16.08 -19.07 -21.88
CA VAL A 33 -16.28 -20.52 -22.13
C VAL A 33 -17.79 -20.81 -22.12
N PRO A 34 -18.42 -21.40 -23.16
CA PRO A 34 -19.82 -21.83 -23.09
C PRO A 34 -19.88 -23.22 -22.45
N MET A 35 -20.11 -23.29 -21.14
CA MET A 35 -20.49 -24.55 -20.50
C MET A 35 -22.02 -24.65 -20.51
N GLN A 36 -22.51 -25.51 -21.38
CA GLN A 36 -23.92 -25.91 -21.47
C GLN A 36 -24.41 -26.42 -20.10
N PRO A 37 -25.52 -25.92 -19.54
CA PRO A 37 -26.24 -26.68 -18.55
C PRO A 37 -26.85 -27.88 -19.27
N SER A 38 -26.34 -29.07 -18.97
CA SER A 38 -26.98 -30.32 -19.34
C SER A 38 -28.39 -30.30 -18.77
N ALA A 39 -29.37 -30.26 -19.67
CA ALA A 39 -30.75 -30.56 -19.39
C ALA A 39 -30.83 -31.99 -18.83
N SER A 40 -30.85 -32.09 -17.50
CA SER A 40 -31.38 -33.27 -16.81
C SER A 40 -32.89 -33.05 -16.70
N GLY A 41 -33.65 -33.95 -17.31
CA GLY A 41 -35.07 -33.83 -17.53
C GLY A 41 -35.84 -33.41 -16.28
N ASN A 42 -36.52 -32.27 -16.37
CA ASN A 42 -37.72 -32.02 -15.58
C ASN A 42 -38.76 -33.05 -16.02
N ALA A 43 -38.82 -34.18 -15.31
CA ALA A 43 -40.06 -34.94 -15.22
C ALA A 43 -41.00 -34.11 -14.34
N PRO A 44 -42.11 -33.54 -14.86
CA PRO A 44 -43.09 -32.86 -14.04
C PRO A 44 -44.00 -33.92 -13.44
N LEU A 45 -43.52 -34.64 -12.42
CA LEU A 45 -44.32 -35.58 -11.65
C LEU A 45 -44.19 -35.24 -10.17
N ALA A 46 -44.77 -34.10 -9.77
CA ALA A 46 -45.14 -33.75 -8.39
C ALA A 46 -45.69 -32.31 -8.24
N ALA A 47 -45.59 -31.44 -9.27
CA ALA A 47 -46.15 -30.09 -9.18
C ALA A 47 -47.69 -30.06 -9.37
N SER A 48 -48.25 -31.06 -10.05
CA SER A 48 -49.69 -31.15 -10.31
C SER A 48 -50.50 -31.63 -9.11
N ASP A 49 -49.93 -32.46 -8.24
CA ASP A 49 -50.61 -32.92 -7.02
C ASP A 49 -50.68 -31.83 -5.97
N VAL A 50 -49.61 -31.05 -5.77
CA VAL A 50 -49.60 -29.93 -4.80
C VAL A 50 -50.49 -28.77 -5.25
N ALA A 51 -50.57 -28.49 -6.56
CA ALA A 51 -51.51 -27.52 -7.11
C ALA A 51 -52.98 -28.01 -6.97
N GLY A 52 -53.22 -29.31 -7.09
CA GLY A 52 -54.54 -29.92 -6.88
C GLY A 52 -54.99 -29.84 -5.42
N VAL A 53 -54.15 -30.21 -4.44
CA VAL A 53 -54.53 -30.10 -3.02
C VAL A 53 -54.67 -28.64 -2.55
N ALA A 54 -53.84 -27.71 -3.04
CA ALA A 54 -54.00 -26.30 -2.75
C ALA A 54 -55.33 -25.76 -3.31
N GLY A 55 -55.68 -26.12 -4.55
CA GLY A 55 -56.95 -25.74 -5.17
C GLY A 55 -58.17 -26.31 -4.44
N THR A 56 -58.11 -27.57 -3.99
CA THR A 56 -59.20 -28.18 -3.22
C THR A 56 -59.38 -27.57 -1.83
N ALA A 57 -58.30 -27.29 -1.10
CA ALA A 57 -58.37 -26.62 0.20
C ALA A 57 -58.91 -25.19 0.09
N GLN A 58 -58.52 -24.45 -0.96
CA GLN A 58 -59.06 -23.12 -1.25
C GLN A 58 -60.54 -23.17 -1.65
N SER A 59 -60.96 -24.19 -2.42
CA SER A 59 -62.37 -24.37 -2.78
C SER A 59 -63.24 -24.65 -1.55
N GLN A 60 -62.80 -25.54 -0.65
CA GLN A 60 -63.52 -25.86 0.59
C GLN A 60 -63.64 -24.64 1.51
N GLN A 61 -62.59 -23.83 1.62
CA GLN A 61 -62.64 -22.58 2.38
C GLN A 61 -63.67 -21.61 1.79
N SER A 62 -63.70 -21.45 0.46
CA SER A 62 -64.67 -20.58 -0.20
C SER A 62 -66.12 -21.06 -0.05
N ASP A 63 -66.34 -22.38 0.00
CA ASP A 63 -67.66 -22.96 0.26
C ASP A 63 -68.14 -22.67 1.70
N PHE A 64 -67.24 -22.75 2.68
CA PHE A 64 -67.55 -22.39 4.06
C PHE A 64 -67.87 -20.90 4.21
N ASP A 65 -67.13 -20.03 3.53
CA ASP A 65 -67.34 -18.59 3.55
C ASP A 65 -68.68 -18.21 2.88
N ALA A 66 -69.03 -18.87 1.76
CA ALA A 66 -70.32 -18.68 1.11
C ALA A 66 -71.50 -19.09 2.01
N ARG A 67 -71.40 -20.24 2.71
CA ARG A 67 -72.43 -20.69 3.66
C ARG A 67 -72.56 -19.73 4.85
N GLN A 68 -71.44 -19.19 5.34
CA GLN A 68 -71.45 -18.18 6.40
C GLN A 68 -72.22 -16.93 5.98
N GLN A 69 -71.96 -16.40 4.79
CA GLN A 69 -72.64 -15.21 4.28
C GLN A 69 -74.15 -15.39 4.14
N VAL A 70 -74.62 -16.60 3.82
CA VAL A 70 -76.05 -16.93 3.78
C VAL A 70 -76.66 -16.88 5.18
N LEU A 71 -75.98 -17.41 6.20
CA LEU A 71 -76.43 -17.33 7.60
C LEU A 71 -76.44 -15.90 8.12
N ASP A 72 -75.43 -15.10 7.77
CA ASP A 72 -75.35 -13.68 8.15
C ASP A 72 -76.49 -12.88 7.51
N ARG A 73 -76.78 -13.13 6.22
CA ARG A 73 -77.91 -12.51 5.52
C ARG A 73 -79.24 -12.88 6.17
N ARG A 74 -79.46 -14.16 6.48
CA ARG A 74 -80.70 -14.61 7.16
C ARG A 74 -80.86 -13.99 8.54
N THR A 75 -79.76 -13.77 9.26
CA THR A 75 -79.77 -13.07 10.54
C THR A 75 -80.22 -11.62 10.35
N ALA A 76 -79.59 -10.90 9.42
CA ALA A 76 -79.93 -9.51 9.13
C ALA A 76 -81.39 -9.34 8.66
N GLU A 77 -81.87 -10.26 7.81
CA GLU A 77 -83.27 -10.28 7.38
C GLU A 77 -84.23 -10.55 8.55
N ASN A 78 -83.90 -11.48 9.45
CA ASN A 78 -84.74 -11.78 10.61
C ASN A 78 -84.83 -10.59 11.58
N ASP A 79 -83.70 -9.93 11.84
CA ASP A 79 -83.63 -8.73 12.67
C ASP A 79 -84.44 -7.57 12.05
N TYR A 80 -84.33 -7.38 10.73
CA TYR A 80 -85.12 -6.39 10.01
C TYR A 80 -86.63 -6.67 10.11
N GLN A 81 -87.06 -7.91 9.87
CA GLN A 81 -88.47 -8.30 9.96
C GLN A 81 -89.02 -8.10 11.38
N TYR A 82 -88.21 -8.42 12.40
CA TYR A 82 -88.58 -8.17 13.79
C TYR A 82 -88.70 -6.67 14.09
N ALA A 83 -87.78 -5.83 13.63
CA ALA A 83 -87.83 -4.38 13.81
C ALA A 83 -89.08 -3.76 13.15
N VAL A 84 -89.41 -4.18 11.93
CA VAL A 84 -90.62 -3.74 11.22
C VAL A 84 -91.88 -4.21 11.95
N ALA A 85 -91.93 -5.49 12.37
CA ALA A 85 -93.05 -6.03 13.13
C ALA A 85 -93.22 -5.29 14.47
N GLN A 86 -92.12 -4.95 15.16
CA GLN A 86 -92.14 -4.18 16.39
C GLN A 86 -92.78 -2.80 16.18
N HIS A 87 -92.37 -2.07 15.12
CA HIS A 87 -92.95 -0.78 14.79
C HIS A 87 -94.47 -0.91 14.48
N ASN A 88 -94.86 -1.94 13.73
CA ASN A 88 -96.26 -2.21 13.40
C ASN A 88 -97.09 -2.65 14.63
N CYS A 89 -96.48 -3.29 15.63
CA CYS A 89 -97.18 -3.66 16.85
C CYS A 89 -97.60 -2.44 17.67
N TYR A 90 -96.84 -1.35 17.63
CA TYR A 90 -97.18 -0.11 18.34
C TYR A 90 -98.40 0.62 17.76
N SER A 91 -98.83 0.31 16.54
CA SER A 91 -100.07 0.84 15.97
C SER A 91 -101.30 -0.05 16.26
N THR A 92 -101.14 -1.15 17.00
CA THR A 92 -102.21 -2.11 17.32
C THR A 92 -102.71 -1.95 18.76
N PHE A 93 -104.00 -2.17 19.03
CA PHE A 93 -104.58 -2.04 20.38
C PHE A 93 -103.97 -2.99 21.44
N PHE A 94 -103.54 -4.21 21.05
CA PHE A 94 -102.92 -5.20 21.95
C PHE A 94 -101.39 -5.31 21.76
N VAL A 95 -100.68 -4.19 21.94
CA VAL A 95 -99.23 -4.06 21.72
C VAL A 95 -98.41 -5.19 22.37
N ASN A 96 -98.66 -5.48 23.66
CA ASN A 96 -97.89 -6.48 24.40
C ASN A 96 -98.00 -7.89 23.83
N HIS A 97 -99.20 -8.29 23.40
CA HIS A 97 -99.39 -9.61 22.78
C HIS A 97 -98.74 -9.67 21.39
N CYS A 98 -98.88 -8.60 20.61
CA CYS A 98 -98.25 -8.49 19.29
C CYS A 98 -96.71 -8.59 19.36
N ILE A 99 -96.08 -7.86 20.28
CA ILE A 99 -94.62 -7.90 20.49
C ILE A 99 -94.18 -9.31 20.94
N GLY A 100 -94.96 -9.97 21.81
CA GLY A 100 -94.70 -11.35 22.22
C GLY A 100 -94.63 -12.30 21.02
N ASN A 101 -95.65 -12.28 20.17
CA ASN A 101 -95.71 -13.11 18.95
C ASN A 101 -94.54 -12.81 17.98
N ALA A 102 -94.23 -11.53 17.77
CA ALA A 102 -93.10 -11.12 16.93
C ALA A 102 -91.76 -11.62 17.48
N ARG A 103 -91.59 -11.59 18.81
CA ARG A 103 -90.38 -12.07 19.48
C ARG A 103 -90.26 -13.60 19.42
N ASP A 104 -91.37 -14.33 19.51
CA ASP A 104 -91.36 -15.78 19.39
C ASP A 104 -91.00 -16.22 17.97
N LYS A 105 -91.53 -15.54 16.94
CA LYS A 105 -91.12 -15.76 15.54
C LYS A 105 -89.64 -15.49 15.32
N MET A 106 -89.11 -14.40 15.87
CA MET A 106 -87.68 -14.08 15.82
C MET A 106 -86.84 -15.19 16.49
N ARG A 107 -87.22 -15.61 17.71
CA ARG A 107 -86.52 -16.67 18.45
C ARG A 107 -86.47 -18.00 17.72
N VAL A 108 -87.54 -18.40 17.05
CA VAL A 108 -87.57 -19.66 16.27
C VAL A 108 -86.55 -19.61 15.14
N VAL A 109 -86.57 -18.54 14.34
CA VAL A 109 -85.62 -18.38 13.21
C VAL A 109 -84.19 -18.25 13.71
N GLN A 110 -83.95 -17.49 14.80
CA GLN A 110 -82.62 -17.35 15.40
C GLN A 110 -82.09 -18.69 15.95
N ALA A 111 -82.96 -19.53 16.52
CA ALA A 111 -82.59 -20.86 16.99
C ALA A 111 -82.17 -21.78 15.82
N ASP A 112 -82.87 -21.70 14.68
CA ASP A 112 -82.50 -22.45 13.48
C ASP A 112 -81.18 -21.96 12.87
N ILE A 113 -80.98 -20.64 12.75
CA ILE A 113 -79.70 -20.06 12.29
C ILE A 113 -78.56 -20.52 13.20
N ARG A 114 -78.74 -20.49 14.52
CA ARG A 114 -77.71 -20.93 15.47
C ARG A 114 -77.40 -22.42 15.34
N ARG A 115 -78.41 -23.26 15.07
CA ARG A 115 -78.19 -24.70 14.82
C ARG A 115 -77.33 -24.91 13.57
N GLU A 116 -77.61 -24.20 12.49
CA GLU A 116 -76.83 -24.27 11.25
C GLU A 116 -75.41 -23.72 11.42
N GLN A 117 -75.24 -22.63 12.18
CA GLN A 117 -73.94 -22.06 12.50
C GLN A 117 -73.04 -23.06 13.25
N LEU A 118 -73.59 -23.73 14.27
CA LEU A 118 -72.85 -24.75 15.02
C LEU A 118 -72.43 -25.92 14.13
N ALA A 119 -73.32 -26.38 13.23
CA ALA A 119 -72.99 -27.43 12.28
C ALA A 119 -71.84 -27.01 11.34
N LEU A 120 -71.88 -25.76 10.84
CA LEU A 120 -70.81 -25.21 9.99
C LEU A 120 -69.47 -25.11 10.73
N ASP A 121 -69.49 -24.69 11.99
CA ASP A 121 -68.27 -24.57 12.81
C ASP A 121 -67.67 -25.94 13.18
N ASP A 122 -68.52 -26.96 13.40
CA ASP A 122 -68.08 -28.34 13.60
C ASP A 122 -67.44 -28.92 12.33
N GLU A 123 -68.01 -28.67 11.15
CA GLU A 123 -67.42 -29.04 9.86
C GLU A 123 -66.05 -28.38 9.65
N LYS A 124 -65.94 -27.06 9.90
CA LYS A 124 -64.67 -26.31 9.80
C LYS A 124 -63.61 -26.89 10.75
N ARG A 125 -64.00 -27.19 11.99
CA ARG A 125 -63.09 -27.78 12.99
C ARG A 125 -62.58 -29.15 12.53
N ALA A 126 -63.45 -30.00 12.00
CA ALA A 126 -63.09 -31.31 11.48
C ALA A 126 -62.15 -31.21 10.28
N ALA A 127 -62.44 -30.31 9.32
CA ALA A 127 -61.59 -30.09 8.15
C ALA A 127 -60.17 -29.62 8.55
N HIS A 128 -60.05 -28.65 9.46
CA HIS A 128 -58.75 -28.20 9.95
C HIS A 128 -58.01 -29.29 10.74
N ALA A 129 -58.72 -30.15 11.49
CA ALA A 129 -58.09 -31.29 12.16
C ALA A 129 -57.48 -32.26 11.14
N GLN A 130 -58.24 -32.63 10.10
CA GLN A 130 -57.76 -33.48 9.01
C GLN A 130 -56.57 -32.86 8.27
N GLN A 131 -56.60 -31.55 8.02
CA GLN A 131 -55.49 -30.84 7.37
C GLN A 131 -54.20 -30.93 8.21
N ARG A 132 -54.29 -30.73 9.53
CA ARG A 132 -53.12 -30.87 10.41
C ARG A 132 -52.59 -32.30 10.43
N ASP A 133 -53.48 -33.29 10.49
CA ASP A 133 -53.07 -34.70 10.50
C ASP A 133 -52.38 -35.10 9.18
N GLN A 134 -52.89 -34.61 8.04
CA GLN A 134 -52.26 -34.79 6.73
C GLN A 134 -50.88 -34.12 6.67
N GLN A 135 -50.77 -32.85 7.11
CA GLN A 135 -49.49 -32.14 7.14
C GLN A 135 -48.47 -32.82 8.06
N ALA A 136 -48.90 -33.27 9.25
CA ALA A 136 -48.05 -34.01 10.17
C ALA A 136 -47.63 -35.38 9.62
N ALA A 137 -48.50 -36.05 8.86
CA ALA A 137 -48.15 -37.29 8.17
C ALA A 137 -47.12 -37.05 7.05
N LEU A 138 -47.29 -36.00 6.25
CA LEU A 138 -46.33 -35.61 5.21
C LEU A 138 -44.98 -35.22 5.81
N GLN A 139 -44.98 -34.43 6.89
CA GLN A 139 -43.75 -34.04 7.57
C GLN A 139 -43.02 -35.25 8.14
N ARG A 140 -43.72 -36.16 8.83
CA ARG A 140 -43.13 -37.42 9.33
C ARG A 140 -42.54 -38.26 8.21
N ALA A 141 -43.26 -38.43 7.10
CA ALA A 141 -42.76 -39.17 5.94
C ALA A 141 -41.50 -38.52 5.33
N GLN A 142 -41.44 -37.19 5.24
CA GLN A 142 -40.25 -36.46 4.80
C GLN A 142 -39.09 -36.61 5.79
N ASP A 143 -39.36 -36.54 7.08
CA ASP A 143 -38.34 -36.67 8.12
C ASP A 143 -37.73 -38.06 8.16
N GLU A 144 -38.54 -39.09 7.96
CA GLU A 144 -38.11 -40.49 7.80
C GLU A 144 -37.31 -40.69 6.52
N ALA A 145 -37.77 -40.14 5.39
CA ALA A 145 -37.04 -40.21 4.12
C ALA A 145 -35.67 -39.51 4.19
N ASN A 146 -35.59 -38.38 4.90
CA ASN A 146 -34.34 -37.62 5.08
C ASN A 146 -33.47 -38.10 6.25
N ALA A 147 -33.98 -38.98 7.12
CA ALA A 147 -33.24 -39.51 8.27
C ALA A 147 -31.88 -40.12 7.93
N PRO A 148 -31.72 -41.01 6.91
CA PRO A 148 -30.42 -41.57 6.57
C PRO A 148 -29.44 -40.51 6.07
N GLN A 149 -29.91 -39.52 5.31
CA GLN A 149 -29.08 -38.42 4.85
C GLN A 149 -28.59 -37.55 6.02
N ARG A 150 -29.45 -37.26 7.01
CA ARG A 150 -29.05 -36.54 8.23
C ARG A 150 -28.00 -37.33 9.01
N ALA A 151 -28.23 -38.62 9.23
CA ALA A 151 -27.28 -39.50 9.90
C ALA A 151 -25.93 -39.58 9.15
N ALA A 152 -25.95 -39.66 7.82
CA ALA A 152 -24.73 -39.67 7.01
C ALA A 152 -23.97 -38.34 7.09
N ASN A 153 -24.67 -37.20 7.06
CA ASN A 153 -24.07 -35.89 7.20
C ASN A 153 -23.47 -35.67 8.60
N GLU A 154 -24.16 -36.12 9.66
CA GLU A 154 -23.68 -36.09 11.03
C GLU A 154 -22.42 -36.96 11.20
N ALA A 155 -22.45 -38.18 10.67
CA ALA A 155 -21.29 -39.09 10.69
C ALA A 155 -20.09 -38.50 9.93
N ALA A 156 -20.30 -37.94 8.73
CA ALA A 156 -19.25 -37.30 7.95
C ALA A 156 -18.66 -36.07 8.67
N SER A 157 -19.50 -35.28 9.34
CA SER A 157 -19.08 -34.12 10.11
C SER A 157 -18.26 -34.52 11.34
N ALA A 158 -18.69 -35.57 12.05
CA ALA A 158 -17.94 -36.13 13.19
C ALA A 158 -16.57 -36.66 12.76
N GLN A 159 -16.51 -37.44 11.67
CA GLN A 159 -15.25 -37.95 11.12
C GLN A 159 -14.32 -36.82 10.66
N ALA A 160 -14.84 -35.79 10.01
CA ALA A 160 -14.03 -34.65 9.59
C ALA A 160 -13.46 -33.87 10.79
N TYR A 161 -14.22 -33.77 11.89
CA TYR A 161 -13.76 -33.16 13.12
C TYR A 161 -12.63 -33.97 13.77
N GLU A 162 -12.80 -35.28 13.90
CA GLU A 162 -11.78 -36.18 14.44
C GLU A 162 -10.50 -36.17 13.60
N GLN A 163 -10.61 -36.20 12.27
CA GLN A 163 -9.46 -36.12 11.36
C GLN A 163 -8.70 -34.80 11.53
N LYS A 164 -9.42 -33.66 11.66
CA LYS A 164 -8.77 -32.37 11.93
C LYS A 164 -8.08 -32.35 13.28
N GLN A 165 -8.66 -32.94 14.32
CA GLN A 165 -7.99 -33.05 15.62
C GLN A 165 -6.69 -33.86 15.51
N GLN A 166 -6.71 -34.99 14.81
CA GLN A 166 -5.52 -35.81 14.57
C GLN A 166 -4.46 -35.03 13.78
N GLN A 167 -4.86 -34.35 12.70
CA GLN A 167 -3.96 -33.52 11.90
C GLN A 167 -3.32 -32.41 12.75
N HIS A 168 -4.10 -31.72 13.57
CA HIS A 168 -3.57 -30.69 14.47
C HIS A 168 -2.57 -31.25 15.48
N ALA A 169 -2.81 -32.46 16.02
CA ALA A 169 -1.87 -33.12 16.90
C ALA A 169 -0.57 -33.50 16.17
N LEU A 170 -0.66 -34.01 14.94
CA LEU A 170 0.50 -34.32 14.12
C LEU A 170 1.30 -33.07 13.74
N ASP A 171 0.64 -32.01 13.30
CA ASP A 171 1.29 -30.74 12.96
C ASP A 171 1.98 -30.12 14.17
N GLN A 172 1.37 -30.22 15.36
CA GLN A 172 1.99 -29.78 16.61
C GLN A 172 3.23 -30.61 16.93
N ALA A 173 3.14 -31.94 16.83
CA ALA A 173 4.27 -32.84 17.05
C ALA A 173 5.41 -32.56 16.05
N GLN A 174 5.11 -32.36 14.77
CA GLN A 174 6.08 -31.99 13.74
C GLN A 174 6.72 -30.64 14.02
N ARG A 175 5.93 -29.61 14.34
CA ARG A 175 6.47 -28.31 14.72
C ARG A 175 7.38 -28.41 15.95
N GLN A 176 7.01 -29.19 16.95
CA GLN A 176 7.86 -29.39 18.13
C GLN A 176 9.15 -30.14 17.79
N ALA A 177 9.09 -31.16 16.94
CA ALA A 177 10.26 -31.91 16.48
C ALA A 177 11.23 -31.04 15.66
N GLU A 178 10.72 -30.15 14.81
CA GLU A 178 11.51 -29.24 13.97
C GLU A 178 11.97 -27.96 14.71
N ALA A 179 11.43 -27.67 15.90
CA ALA A 179 11.78 -26.49 16.68
C ALA A 179 13.30 -26.30 16.90
N PRO A 180 14.07 -27.33 17.34
CA PRO A 180 15.52 -27.18 17.50
C PRO A 180 16.22 -26.92 16.16
N GLN A 181 15.75 -27.51 15.06
CA GLN A 181 16.33 -27.28 13.74
C GLN A 181 16.04 -25.86 13.25
N ARG A 182 14.82 -25.33 13.46
CA ARG A 182 14.49 -23.93 13.16
C ARG A 182 15.35 -22.97 13.96
N ALA A 183 15.51 -23.21 15.26
CA ALA A 183 16.39 -22.40 16.10
C ALA A 183 17.85 -22.44 15.63
N ALA A 184 18.37 -23.62 15.28
CA ALA A 184 19.73 -23.75 14.74
C ALA A 184 19.91 -23.01 13.40
N ASN A 185 18.91 -23.09 12.52
CA ASN A 185 18.92 -22.38 11.23
C ASN A 185 18.89 -20.86 11.41
N GLU A 186 18.08 -20.36 12.35
CA GLU A 186 18.02 -18.94 12.70
C GLU A 186 19.37 -18.45 13.24
N GLN A 187 19.97 -19.19 14.18
CA GLN A 187 21.30 -18.89 14.72
C GLN A 187 22.38 -18.88 13.61
N ALA A 188 22.35 -19.87 12.71
CA ALA A 188 23.28 -19.93 11.59
C ALA A 188 23.11 -18.75 10.61
N TYR A 189 21.88 -18.28 10.40
CA TYR A 189 21.60 -17.11 9.58
C TYR A 189 22.12 -15.83 10.24
N GLU A 190 21.86 -15.62 11.53
CA GLU A 190 22.38 -14.48 12.30
C GLU A 190 23.92 -14.48 12.33
N GLU A 191 24.55 -15.64 12.45
CA GLU A 191 26.01 -15.76 12.39
C GLU A 191 26.55 -15.37 11.00
N LYS A 192 25.94 -15.86 9.92
CA LYS A 192 26.32 -15.45 8.56
C LYS A 192 26.17 -13.95 8.35
N GLN A 193 25.11 -13.33 8.87
CA GLN A 193 24.94 -11.89 8.81
C GLN A 193 26.07 -11.15 9.54
N ARG A 194 26.44 -11.61 10.75
CA ARG A 194 27.57 -11.06 11.51
C ARG A 194 28.89 -11.21 10.74
N GLN A 195 29.15 -12.39 10.18
CA GLN A 195 30.34 -12.63 9.36
C GLN A 195 30.38 -11.71 8.14
N HIS A 196 29.25 -11.50 7.46
CA HIS A 196 29.19 -10.58 6.31
C HIS A 196 29.48 -9.13 6.72
N ALA A 197 28.93 -8.68 7.85
CA ALA A 197 29.19 -7.34 8.38
C ALA A 197 30.67 -7.15 8.74
N LEU A 198 31.29 -8.13 9.40
CA LEU A 198 32.73 -8.11 9.72
C LEU A 198 33.60 -8.11 8.46
N ALA A 199 33.28 -8.96 7.48
CA ALA A 199 34.01 -9.01 6.21
C ALA A 199 33.89 -7.69 5.44
N GLN A 200 32.74 -7.02 5.50
CA GLN A 200 32.55 -5.70 4.89
C GLN A 200 33.40 -4.63 5.60
N ALA A 201 33.42 -4.63 6.93
CA ALA A 201 34.26 -3.71 7.71
C ALA A 201 35.75 -3.93 7.42
N GLN A 202 36.21 -5.19 7.34
CA GLN A 202 37.59 -5.53 6.98
C GLN A 202 37.95 -5.03 5.58
N ARG A 203 37.11 -5.28 4.57
CA ARG A 203 37.35 -4.78 3.20
C ARG A 203 37.43 -3.26 3.14
N GLN A 204 36.61 -2.54 3.92
CA GLN A 204 36.67 -1.08 4.01
C GLN A 204 37.97 -0.61 4.67
N GLY A 205 38.40 -1.28 5.75
CA GLY A 205 39.68 -1.00 6.40
C GLY A 205 40.87 -1.22 5.45
N GLU A 206 40.91 -2.37 4.78
CA GLU A 206 41.94 -2.66 3.76
C GLU A 206 41.89 -1.66 2.60
N GLN A 207 40.69 -1.25 2.17
CA GLN A 207 40.56 -0.26 1.09
C GLN A 207 41.13 1.09 1.52
N SER A 208 40.85 1.53 2.74
CA SER A 208 41.45 2.74 3.31
C SER A 208 42.98 2.64 3.31
N GLN A 209 43.52 1.49 3.72
CA GLN A 209 44.97 1.26 3.73
C GLN A 209 45.57 1.21 2.31
N ARG A 210 44.89 0.57 1.35
CA ARG A 210 45.29 0.57 -0.08
C ARG A 210 45.32 1.98 -0.64
N ASN A 211 44.30 2.79 -0.36
CA ASN A 211 44.24 4.19 -0.79
C ASN A 211 45.37 5.02 -0.17
N ALA A 212 45.67 4.83 1.12
CA ALA A 212 46.78 5.52 1.79
C ALA A 212 48.15 5.12 1.19
N ASN A 213 48.36 3.83 0.92
CA ASN A 213 49.57 3.32 0.29
C ASN A 213 49.74 3.88 -1.14
N GLN A 214 48.65 3.94 -1.91
CA GLN A 214 48.65 4.53 -3.25
C GLN A 214 48.98 6.02 -3.21
N ALA A 215 48.34 6.79 -2.33
CA ALA A 215 48.65 8.21 -2.15
C ALA A 215 50.12 8.44 -1.75
N ALA A 216 50.67 7.60 -0.88
CA ALA A 216 52.09 7.67 -0.51
C ALA A 216 53.02 7.36 -1.70
N TYR A 217 52.64 6.43 -2.58
CA TYR A 217 53.39 6.11 -3.78
C TYR A 217 53.35 7.27 -4.80
N ASP A 218 52.17 7.82 -5.05
CA ASP A 218 51.97 8.95 -5.96
C ASP A 218 52.74 10.20 -5.47
N GLN A 219 52.73 10.46 -4.16
CA GLN A 219 53.52 11.53 -3.57
C GLN A 219 55.03 11.34 -3.79
N LYS A 220 55.54 10.11 -3.64
CA LYS A 220 56.96 9.82 -3.93
C LYS A 220 57.29 10.05 -5.40
N GLN A 221 56.41 9.66 -6.32
CA GLN A 221 56.60 9.95 -7.74
C GLN A 221 56.64 11.45 -8.03
N ALA A 222 55.69 12.22 -7.48
CA ALA A 222 55.66 13.67 -7.65
C ALA A 222 56.93 14.34 -7.09
N ASN A 223 57.38 13.92 -5.90
CA ASN A 223 58.62 14.44 -5.31
C ASN A 223 59.84 14.14 -6.17
N TYR A 224 59.92 12.95 -6.76
CA TYR A 224 61.01 12.59 -7.66
C TYR A 224 61.01 13.45 -8.94
N GLN A 225 59.84 13.69 -9.53
CA GLN A 225 59.72 14.57 -10.71
C GLN A 225 60.12 16.01 -10.38
N ASN A 226 59.64 16.54 -9.25
CA ASN A 226 60.03 17.87 -8.78
C ASN A 226 61.54 17.98 -8.59
N GLN A 227 62.20 16.92 -8.09
CA GLN A 227 63.65 16.90 -7.92
C GLN A 227 64.40 16.92 -9.26
N LEU A 228 63.89 16.23 -10.28
CA LEU A 228 64.45 16.29 -11.64
C LEU A 228 64.25 17.68 -12.27
N ASP A 229 63.07 18.27 -12.11
CA ASP A 229 62.79 19.63 -12.61
C ASP A 229 63.67 20.67 -11.94
N GLU A 230 63.84 20.58 -10.63
CA GLU A 230 64.73 21.45 -9.88
C GLU A 230 66.19 21.29 -10.33
N ALA A 231 66.64 20.04 -10.54
CA ALA A 231 67.98 19.78 -11.07
C ALA A 231 68.18 20.35 -12.48
N ARG A 232 67.15 20.26 -13.36
CA ARG A 232 67.17 20.88 -14.70
C ARG A 232 67.29 22.39 -14.62
N ARG A 233 66.44 23.04 -13.80
CA ARG A 233 66.47 24.49 -13.59
C ARG A 233 67.82 24.96 -13.07
N GLN A 234 68.40 24.25 -12.09
CA GLN A 234 69.74 24.58 -11.60
C GLN A 234 70.82 24.36 -12.65
N GLY A 235 70.69 23.33 -13.49
CA GLY A 235 71.57 23.09 -14.63
C GLY A 235 71.52 24.24 -15.64
N GLU A 236 70.31 24.68 -16.01
CA GLU A 236 70.07 25.82 -16.91
C GLU A 236 70.64 27.12 -16.33
N GLN A 237 70.38 27.42 -15.06
CA GLN A 237 70.94 28.59 -14.38
C GLN A 237 72.47 28.59 -14.40
N LYS A 238 73.10 27.46 -14.07
CA LYS A 238 74.57 27.33 -14.12
C LYS A 238 75.11 27.45 -15.54
N ALA A 239 74.38 26.96 -16.55
CA ALA A 239 74.76 27.11 -17.95
C ALA A 239 74.70 28.58 -18.40
N GLN A 240 73.65 29.31 -18.02
CA GLN A 240 73.54 30.76 -18.25
C GLN A 240 74.68 31.51 -17.55
N GLU A 241 74.95 31.21 -16.28
CA GLU A 241 76.05 31.86 -15.53
C GLU A 241 77.42 31.63 -16.20
N ARG A 242 77.66 30.43 -16.76
CA ARG A 242 78.88 30.15 -17.53
C ARG A 242 78.94 30.95 -18.83
N ALA A 243 77.83 31.07 -19.55
CA ALA A 243 77.76 31.87 -20.77
C ALA A 243 78.04 33.36 -20.48
N ASP A 244 77.42 33.91 -19.44
CA ASP A 244 77.65 35.30 -19.00
C ASP A 244 79.10 35.53 -18.58
N LYS A 245 79.68 34.60 -17.82
CA LYS A 245 81.10 34.66 -17.44
C LYS A 245 82.02 34.61 -18.66
N ALA A 246 81.73 33.76 -19.65
CA ALA A 246 82.48 33.68 -20.89
C ALA A 246 82.40 35.00 -21.69
N GLN A 247 81.21 35.59 -21.80
CA GLN A 247 81.02 36.90 -22.46
C GLN A 247 81.79 38.01 -21.73
N ARG A 248 81.70 38.07 -20.39
CA ARG A 248 82.47 39.03 -19.58
C ARG A 248 83.98 38.85 -19.75
N TYR A 249 84.44 37.62 -19.86
CA TYR A 249 85.86 37.35 -20.11
C TYR A 249 86.28 37.82 -21.50
N GLN A 250 85.47 37.61 -22.54
CA GLN A 250 85.71 38.13 -23.89
C GLN A 250 85.74 39.67 -23.91
N GLN A 251 84.75 40.34 -23.30
CA GLN A 251 84.75 41.80 -23.17
C GLN A 251 86.02 42.31 -22.50
N LYS A 252 86.48 41.64 -21.43
CA LYS A 252 87.71 42.01 -20.73
C LYS A 252 88.96 41.89 -21.61
N GLN A 253 88.99 40.90 -22.51
CA GLN A 253 90.09 40.75 -23.48
C GLN A 253 90.07 41.87 -24.53
N GLU A 254 88.89 42.23 -25.04
CA GLU A 254 88.72 43.35 -25.99
C GLU A 254 89.10 44.68 -25.35
N ASP A 255 88.65 44.94 -24.13
CA ASP A 255 88.97 46.17 -23.40
C ASP A 255 90.46 46.27 -23.07
N ALA A 256 91.11 45.16 -22.72
CA ALA A 256 92.55 45.12 -22.53
C ALA A 256 93.30 45.42 -23.84
N ALA A 257 92.83 44.90 -24.98
CA ALA A 257 93.41 45.19 -26.30
C ALA A 257 93.24 46.67 -26.69
N LYS A 258 92.05 47.26 -26.45
CA LYS A 258 91.80 48.70 -26.65
C LYS A 258 92.69 49.56 -25.76
N HIS A 259 92.78 49.23 -24.48
CA HIS A 259 93.63 49.97 -23.55
C HIS A 259 95.12 49.90 -23.95
N LYS A 260 95.59 48.74 -24.43
CA LYS A 260 96.95 48.62 -24.96
C LYS A 260 97.15 49.53 -26.18
N ALA A 261 96.22 49.56 -27.12
CA ALA A 261 96.29 50.44 -28.29
C ALA A 261 96.30 51.93 -27.90
N ASP A 262 95.44 52.34 -26.96
CA ASP A 262 95.39 53.72 -26.44
C ASP A 262 96.71 54.15 -25.78
N VAL A 263 97.32 53.26 -24.98
CA VAL A 263 98.64 53.50 -24.37
C VAL A 263 99.73 53.63 -25.43
N GLU A 264 99.74 52.76 -26.45
CA GLU A 264 100.70 52.85 -27.57
C GLU A 264 100.53 54.14 -28.37
N GLU A 265 99.29 54.58 -28.62
CA GLU A 265 99.01 55.85 -29.30
C GLU A 265 99.49 57.06 -28.46
N ARG A 266 99.20 57.05 -27.15
CA ARG A 266 99.68 58.09 -26.23
C ARG A 266 101.20 58.14 -26.15
N GLN A 267 101.89 57.00 -26.24
CA GLN A 267 103.36 56.94 -26.31
C GLN A 267 103.89 57.54 -27.63
N LYS A 268 103.26 57.26 -28.77
CA LYS A 268 103.64 57.88 -30.05
C LYS A 268 103.47 59.39 -30.01
N GLN A 269 102.34 59.88 -29.51
CA GLN A 269 102.10 61.33 -29.37
C GLN A 269 103.11 61.99 -28.41
N ALA A 270 103.53 61.31 -27.34
CA ALA A 270 104.56 61.81 -26.44
C ALA A 270 105.95 61.86 -27.12
N ALA A 271 106.30 60.85 -27.92
CA ALA A 271 107.54 60.82 -28.70
C ALA A 271 107.59 61.92 -29.77
N GLU A 272 106.47 62.16 -30.48
CA GLU A 272 106.35 63.26 -31.45
C GLU A 272 106.50 64.64 -30.80
N LYS A 273 105.86 64.85 -29.64
CA LYS A 273 106.03 66.10 -28.88
C LYS A 273 107.47 66.29 -28.38
N ALA A 274 108.16 65.22 -27.98
CA ALA A 274 109.56 65.29 -27.59
C ALA A 274 110.47 65.68 -28.77
N GLN A 275 110.25 65.09 -29.96
CA GLN A 275 111.00 65.44 -31.16
C GLN A 275 110.76 66.89 -31.61
N GLN A 276 109.51 67.38 -31.54
CA GLN A 276 109.20 68.78 -31.85
C GLN A 276 109.93 69.75 -30.92
N LYS A 277 109.99 69.45 -29.61
CA LYS A 277 110.68 70.31 -28.65
C LYS A 277 112.19 70.36 -28.90
N GLN A 278 112.78 69.22 -29.26
CA GLN A 278 114.21 69.13 -29.58
C GLN A 278 114.58 69.95 -30.83
N GLN A 279 113.74 69.93 -31.87
CA GLN A 279 113.93 70.77 -33.06
C GLN A 279 113.81 72.28 -32.76
N GLN A 280 112.96 72.68 -31.80
CA GLN A 280 112.85 74.09 -31.40
C GLN A 280 114.09 74.57 -30.62
N GLU A 281 114.62 73.75 -29.70
CA GLU A 281 115.82 74.09 -28.93
C GLU A 281 117.07 74.22 -29.81
N ASP A 282 117.21 73.37 -30.82
CA ASP A 282 118.32 73.45 -31.78
C ASP A 282 118.25 74.71 -32.65
N GLN A 283 117.07 75.15 -33.07
CA GLN A 283 116.91 76.43 -33.81
C GLN A 283 117.26 77.65 -32.95
N GLN A 284 116.89 77.65 -31.66
CA GLN A 284 117.23 78.76 -30.76
C GLN A 284 118.75 78.89 -30.56
N LYS A 285 119.46 77.77 -30.34
CA LYS A 285 120.93 77.78 -30.20
C LYS A 285 121.64 78.26 -31.47
N GLN A 286 121.08 77.99 -32.64
CA GLN A 286 121.66 78.44 -33.90
C GLN A 286 121.52 79.97 -34.09
N GLN A 287 120.41 80.56 -33.63
CA GLN A 287 120.22 82.02 -33.67
C GLN A 287 121.11 82.76 -32.66
N GLU A 288 121.30 82.23 -31.45
CA GLU A 288 122.20 82.85 -30.46
C GLU A 288 123.67 82.84 -30.93
N LYS A 289 124.10 81.80 -31.64
CA LYS A 289 125.46 81.73 -32.19
C LYS A 289 125.72 82.77 -33.27
N GLN A 290 124.75 83.03 -34.15
CA GLN A 290 124.91 84.04 -35.21
C GLN A 290 124.96 85.47 -34.62
N GLN A 291 124.24 85.75 -33.54
CA GLN A 291 124.27 87.08 -32.91
C GLN A 291 125.56 87.36 -32.11
N GLN A 292 126.29 86.33 -31.66
CA GLN A 292 127.57 86.50 -30.97
C GLN A 292 128.75 86.74 -31.92
N GLU A 293 128.70 86.25 -33.16
CA GLU A 293 129.77 86.47 -34.15
C GLU A 293 129.72 87.88 -34.77
N GLU A 294 128.56 88.54 -34.84
CA GLU A 294 128.45 89.91 -35.38
C GLU A 294 128.93 91.03 -34.42
N GLN A 295 129.28 90.73 -33.16
CA GLN A 295 129.77 91.72 -32.19
C GLN A 295 131.31 91.85 -32.10
N GLN A 296 132.10 91.12 -32.89
CA GLN A 296 133.57 91.18 -32.84
C GLN A 296 134.29 91.83 -34.03
N ASP A 297 133.61 92.20 -35.11
CA ASP A 297 134.25 92.87 -36.26
C ASP A 297 133.51 94.15 -36.70
N GLN A 298 133.60 95.22 -35.88
CA GLN A 298 133.89 96.62 -36.28
C GLN A 298 133.85 97.60 -35.11
#